data_AF-A0A523FU40-F1
#
_entry.id   AF-A0A523FU40-F1
#
_cell.length_a   1.000
_cell.length_b   1.000
_cell.length_c   1.000
_cell.angle_alpha   90.00
_cell.angle_beta   90.00
_cell.angle_gamma   90.00
#
_symmetry.space_group_name_H-M   'P 1'
#
loop_
_entity.id
_entity.type
_entity.pdbx_description
1 polymer ?
#
loop_
_entity_poly.entity_id
_entity_poly.type
_entity_poly.pdbx_seq_one_letter_code
_entity_poly.pdbx_strand_id
1 'polypeptide(L)'
;MTVPLTAYVAEFIAGTGYGDIPDEVIALGKKSILDGFGLALSGNHASSGALVRAHLSSLGLGPGPSLVIGSALRVAPRFAAFANGIAIHADDYDDTQLAVARDRVYGLLTHPTAPCLPAALAMGERDRVSGRDFMAAYHVGVEVECKIAEAIDPRHYQQGF
;
A
#
# COMPACT_ATOMS: atom_id res chain seq x y z
N MET A 1 -34.44 1.85 1.15
CA MET A 1 -33.52 1.95 2.31
C MET A 1 -32.15 2.29 1.76
N THR A 2 -31.46 3.28 2.32
CA THR A 2 -30.09 3.61 1.93
C THR A 2 -29.12 2.56 2.48
N VAL A 3 -28.22 2.05 1.64
CA VAL A 3 -27.18 1.10 2.07
C VAL A 3 -26.22 1.82 3.03
N PRO A 4 -25.88 1.26 4.21
CA PRO A 4 -24.89 1.87 5.10
C PRO A 4 -23.52 2.01 4.42
N LEU A 5 -22.80 3.10 4.67
CA LEU A 5 -21.53 3.39 4.00
C LEU A 5 -20.50 2.25 4.12
N THR A 6 -20.35 1.67 5.30
CA THR A 6 -19.44 0.54 5.52
C THR A 6 -19.82 -0.68 4.68
N ALA A 7 -21.13 -0.97 4.55
CA ALA A 7 -21.62 -2.06 3.72
C ALA A 7 -21.36 -1.79 2.23
N TYR A 8 -21.60 -0.55 1.78
CA TYR A 8 -21.31 -0.12 0.42
C TYR A 8 -19.83 -0.32 0.04
N VAL A 9 -18.90 0.11 0.91
CA VAL A 9 -17.46 -0.06 0.66
C VAL A 9 -17.07 -1.54 0.68
N ALA A 10 -17.61 -2.34 1.61
CA ALA A 10 -17.33 -3.78 1.65
C ALA A 10 -17.85 -4.52 0.41
N GLU A 11 -19.03 -4.16 -0.08
CA GLU A 11 -19.60 -4.69 -1.33
C GLU A 11 -18.75 -4.31 -2.54
N PHE A 12 -18.26 -3.06 -2.61
CA PHE A 12 -17.32 -2.63 -3.63
C PHE A 12 -16.03 -3.46 -3.62
N ILE A 13 -15.43 -3.64 -2.44
CA ILE A 13 -14.19 -4.43 -2.29
C ILE A 13 -14.40 -5.87 -2.72
N ALA A 14 -15.48 -6.51 -2.26
CA ALA A 14 -15.75 -7.93 -2.54
C ALA A 14 -16.21 -8.19 -3.98
N GLY A 15 -16.83 -7.19 -4.62
CA GLY A 15 -17.41 -7.31 -5.96
C GLY A 15 -16.50 -6.90 -7.10
N THR A 16 -15.40 -6.18 -6.83
CA THR A 16 -14.51 -5.65 -7.87
C THR A 16 -13.44 -6.68 -8.25
N GLY A 17 -13.42 -7.12 -9.51
CA GLY A 17 -12.40 -7.97 -10.08
C GLY A 17 -11.48 -7.25 -11.06
N TYR A 18 -10.44 -7.95 -11.53
CA TYR A 18 -9.48 -7.39 -12.51
C TYR A 18 -10.16 -6.87 -13.78
N GLY A 19 -11.22 -7.55 -14.25
CA GLY A 19 -11.92 -7.18 -15.49
C GLY A 19 -12.75 -5.90 -15.39
N ASP A 20 -13.01 -5.41 -14.18
CA ASP A 20 -13.76 -4.18 -13.94
C ASP A 20 -12.85 -2.94 -13.94
N ILE A 21 -11.52 -3.14 -13.95
CA ILE A 21 -10.54 -2.06 -13.90
C ILE A 21 -10.17 -1.66 -15.33
N PRO A 22 -10.30 -0.37 -15.71
CA PRO A 22 -9.92 0.10 -17.04
C PRO A 22 -8.44 -0.19 -17.35
N ASP A 23 -8.14 -0.51 -18.60
CA ASP A 23 -6.80 -0.89 -19.05
C ASP A 23 -5.76 0.21 -18.78
N GLU A 24 -6.15 1.48 -18.92
CA GLU A 24 -5.30 2.62 -18.60
C GLU A 24 -4.97 2.73 -17.11
N VAL A 25 -5.91 2.34 -16.24
CA VAL A 25 -5.71 2.31 -14.79
C VAL A 25 -4.76 1.17 -14.42
N ILE A 26 -4.93 -0.01 -15.02
CA ILE A 26 -3.98 -1.13 -14.89
C ILE A 26 -2.58 -0.70 -15.34
N ALA A 27 -2.46 0.01 -16.45
CA ALA A 27 -1.18 0.49 -16.96
C ALA A 27 -0.52 1.51 -16.01
N LEU A 28 -1.30 2.39 -15.39
CA LEU A 28 -0.82 3.33 -14.38
C LEU A 28 -0.39 2.61 -13.10
N GLY A 29 -1.18 1.63 -12.62
CA GLY A 29 -0.85 0.84 -11.44
C GLY A 29 0.48 0.11 -11.58
N LYS A 30 0.77 -0.45 -12.76
CA LYS A 30 2.09 -1.06 -13.02
C LYS A 30 3.25 -0.08 -12.85
N LYS A 31 3.06 1.21 -13.18
CA LYS A 31 4.09 2.24 -12.99
C LYS A 31 4.26 2.57 -11.51
N SER A 32 3.17 2.79 -10.76
CA SER A 32 3.23 3.00 -9.31
C SER A 32 3.85 1.82 -8.58
N ILE A 33 3.53 0.58 -8.97
CA ILE A 33 4.13 -0.62 -8.39
C ILE A 33 5.63 -0.69 -8.68
N LEU A 34 6.04 -0.37 -9.92
CA LEU A 34 7.46 -0.33 -10.29
C LEU A 34 8.22 0.73 -9.48
N ASP A 35 7.62 1.90 -9.31
CA ASP A 35 8.15 2.98 -8.47
C ASP A 35 8.30 2.53 -7.01
N GLY A 36 7.24 1.96 -6.42
CA GLY A 36 7.27 1.40 -5.07
C GLY A 36 8.33 0.31 -4.88
N PHE A 37 8.59 -0.54 -5.88
CA PHE A 37 9.71 -1.49 -5.81
C PHE A 37 11.08 -0.79 -5.79
N GLY A 38 11.27 0.25 -6.60
CA GLY A 38 12.50 1.05 -6.59
C GLY A 38 12.76 1.68 -5.23
N LEU A 39 11.71 2.26 -4.63
CA LEU A 39 11.77 2.88 -3.31
C LEU A 39 12.03 1.86 -2.21
N ALA A 40 11.33 0.73 -2.21
CA ALA A 40 11.58 -0.35 -1.25
C ALA A 40 13.03 -0.85 -1.27
N LEU A 41 13.65 -0.94 -2.46
CA LEU A 41 15.06 -1.30 -2.59
C LEU A 41 16.00 -0.23 -2.02
N SER A 42 15.70 1.05 -2.25
CA SER A 42 16.46 2.18 -1.71
C SER A 42 16.31 2.26 -0.19
N GLY A 43 15.07 2.36 0.30
CA GLY A 43 14.77 2.56 1.71
C GLY A 43 15.11 1.36 2.59
N ASN A 44 15.16 0.14 2.04
CA ASN A 44 15.74 -0.99 2.77
C ASN A 44 17.23 -0.73 3.08
N HIS A 45 17.98 -0.02 2.24
CA HIS A 45 19.37 0.36 2.55
C HIS A 45 19.50 1.67 3.34
N ALA A 46 18.41 2.40 3.57
CA ALA A 46 18.40 3.56 4.44
C ALA A 46 18.54 3.17 5.93
N SER A 47 18.80 4.18 6.78
CA SER A 47 18.94 4.00 8.23
C SER A 47 17.70 3.35 8.85
N SER A 48 16.49 3.72 8.40
CA SER A 48 15.23 3.11 8.84
C SER A 48 15.15 1.63 8.49
N GLY A 49 15.53 1.24 7.27
CA GLY A 49 15.57 -0.16 6.83
C GLY A 49 16.51 -1.02 7.68
N ALA A 50 17.67 -0.50 8.07
CA ALA A 50 18.59 -1.20 8.97
C ALA A 50 17.98 -1.43 10.36
N LEU A 51 17.32 -0.41 10.93
CA LEU A 51 16.62 -0.51 12.22
C LEU A 51 15.47 -1.52 12.16
N VAL A 52 14.69 -1.52 11.08
CA VAL A 52 13.61 -2.48 10.87
C VAL A 52 14.14 -3.90 10.79
N ARG A 53 15.20 -4.17 10.02
CA ARG A 53 15.78 -5.53 9.96
C ARG A 53 16.34 -5.98 11.31
N ALA A 54 16.96 -5.08 12.07
CA ALA A 54 17.41 -5.39 13.42
C ALA A 54 16.25 -5.73 14.35
N HIS A 55 15.14 -4.96 14.27
CA HIS A 55 13.92 -5.24 15.02
C HIS A 55 13.31 -6.60 14.63
N LEU A 56 13.15 -6.89 13.33
CA LEU A 56 12.62 -8.19 12.90
C LEU A 56 13.51 -9.35 13.35
N SER A 57 14.82 -9.17 13.36
CA SER A 57 15.77 -10.19 13.84
C SER A 57 15.65 -10.43 15.34
N SER A 58 15.38 -9.39 16.14
CA SER A 58 15.25 -9.52 17.60
C SER A 58 13.97 -10.23 18.05
N LEU A 59 12.94 -10.26 17.19
CA LEU A 59 11.68 -10.94 17.46
C LEU A 59 11.77 -12.48 17.40
N GLY A 60 12.92 -13.04 16.97
CA GLY A 60 13.09 -14.49 16.87
C GLY A 60 12.10 -15.15 15.88
N LEU A 61 11.76 -14.43 14.80
CA LEU A 61 10.80 -14.90 13.81
C LEU A 61 11.31 -16.17 13.11
N GLY A 62 10.44 -17.17 12.96
CA GLY A 62 10.66 -18.26 12.02
C GLY A 62 10.57 -17.79 10.57
N PRO A 63 11.03 -18.61 9.60
CA PRO A 63 10.88 -18.29 8.18
C PRO A 63 9.40 -18.17 7.82
N GLY A 64 9.08 -17.24 6.92
CA GLY A 64 7.73 -17.10 6.37
C GLY A 64 7.72 -17.03 4.85
N PRO A 65 6.53 -16.94 4.24
CA PRO A 65 6.38 -16.99 2.79
C PRO A 65 6.76 -15.67 2.11
N SER A 66 6.70 -14.54 2.81
CA SER A 66 6.71 -13.21 2.20
C SER A 66 8.08 -12.53 2.31
N LEU A 67 8.53 -11.87 1.24
CA LEU A 67 9.85 -11.28 1.10
C LEU A 67 9.92 -9.86 1.69
N VAL A 68 11.01 -9.57 2.41
CA VAL A 68 11.45 -8.19 2.67
C VAL A 68 12.30 -7.73 1.49
N ILE A 69 11.77 -6.81 0.70
CA ILE A 69 12.35 -6.32 -0.56
C ILE A 69 13.73 -5.72 -0.28
N GLY A 70 14.68 -5.99 -1.18
CA GLY A 70 16.08 -5.55 -1.01
C GLY A 70 16.89 -6.42 -0.06
N SER A 71 16.38 -7.59 0.34
CA SER A 71 17.09 -8.54 1.19
C SER A 71 16.78 -10.00 0.81
N ALA A 72 17.45 -10.95 1.46
CA ALA A 72 17.10 -12.38 1.38
C ALA A 72 16.11 -12.82 2.48
N LEU A 73 15.67 -11.91 3.35
CA LEU A 73 14.83 -12.23 4.50
C LEU A 73 13.40 -12.52 4.04
N ARG A 74 12.86 -13.68 4.45
CA ARG A 74 11.44 -14.01 4.30
C ARG A 74 10.80 -14.25 5.66
N VAL A 75 9.66 -13.61 5.91
CA VAL A 75 8.96 -13.58 7.20
C VAL A 75 7.45 -13.73 6.99
N ALA A 76 6.69 -13.81 8.09
CA ALA A 76 5.23 -13.83 8.00
C ALA A 76 4.70 -12.54 7.31
N PRO A 77 3.58 -12.62 6.56
CA PRO A 77 3.13 -11.52 5.69
C PRO A 77 3.04 -10.16 6.35
N ARG A 78 2.50 -10.09 7.59
CA ARG A 78 2.38 -8.84 8.34
C ARG A 78 3.72 -8.14 8.58
N PHE A 79 4.81 -8.90 8.77
CA PHE A 79 6.14 -8.35 9.01
C PHE A 79 6.83 -7.94 7.71
N ALA A 80 6.59 -8.68 6.63
CA ALA A 80 7.06 -8.29 5.30
C ALA A 80 6.36 -6.99 4.84
N ALA A 81 5.03 -6.91 5.01
CA ALA A 81 4.26 -5.70 4.71
C ALA A 81 4.74 -4.50 5.54
N PHE A 82 4.94 -4.69 6.85
CA PHE A 82 5.51 -3.67 7.75
C PHE A 82 6.87 -3.16 7.27
N ALA A 83 7.80 -4.07 6.98
CA ALA A 83 9.16 -3.67 6.58
C ALA A 83 9.20 -3.00 5.21
N ASN A 84 8.44 -3.54 4.25
CA ASN A 84 8.39 -3.01 2.89
C ASN A 84 7.68 -1.66 2.85
N GLY A 85 6.62 -1.44 3.65
CA GLY A 85 5.96 -0.13 3.73
C GLY A 85 6.87 0.95 4.28
N ILE A 86 7.60 0.67 5.35
CA ILE A 86 8.62 1.59 5.89
C ILE A 86 9.71 1.86 4.86
N ALA A 87 10.14 0.84 4.11
CA ALA A 87 11.16 1.01 3.08
C ALA A 87 10.67 1.87 1.90
N ILE A 88 9.42 1.72 1.47
CA ILE A 88 8.86 2.55 0.38
C ILE A 88 8.82 4.03 0.80
N HIS A 89 8.43 4.31 2.03
CA HIS A 89 8.27 5.67 2.55
C HIS A 89 9.53 6.20 3.28
N ALA A 90 10.68 5.56 3.11
CA ALA A 90 11.87 5.87 3.93
C ALA A 90 12.45 7.27 3.68
N ASP A 91 12.34 7.74 2.43
CA ASP A 91 13.01 8.95 1.93
C ASP A 91 12.00 10.02 1.42
N ASP A 92 10.70 9.88 1.75
CA ASP A 92 9.60 10.75 1.30
C ASP A 92 9.55 10.95 -0.23
N TYR A 93 9.85 9.89 -0.99
CA TYR A 93 9.96 9.94 -2.45
C TYR A 93 8.88 9.12 -3.19
N ASP A 94 7.93 8.56 -2.45
CA ASP A 94 6.80 7.80 -2.93
C ASP A 94 5.68 8.66 -3.53
N ASP A 95 4.80 8.00 -4.28
CA ASP A 95 3.69 8.66 -4.96
C ASP A 95 2.72 9.32 -3.99
N THR A 96 2.02 10.35 -4.49
CA THR A 96 1.07 11.13 -3.71
C THR A 96 -0.26 11.25 -4.45
N GLN A 97 -1.35 11.13 -3.70
CA GLN A 97 -2.68 11.52 -4.20
C GLN A 97 -2.81 13.04 -4.15
N LEU A 98 -3.13 13.63 -5.31
CA LEU A 98 -3.51 15.04 -5.39
C LEU A 98 -4.98 15.23 -4.99
N ALA A 99 -5.24 16.28 -4.22
CA ALA A 99 -6.59 16.66 -3.83
C ALA A 99 -7.41 17.18 -5.01
N VAL A 100 -8.66 16.72 -5.11
CA VAL A 100 -9.65 17.34 -6.03
C VAL A 100 -10.26 18.60 -5.41
N ALA A 101 -10.49 18.59 -4.10
CA ALA A 101 -11.10 19.70 -3.38
C ALA A 101 -10.09 20.82 -3.03
N ARG A 102 -10.55 22.07 -3.03
CA ARG A 102 -9.70 23.26 -2.82
C ARG A 102 -9.38 23.56 -1.36
N ASP A 103 -10.06 22.91 -0.43
CA ASP A 103 -9.94 23.09 1.01
C ASP A 103 -8.85 22.21 1.64
N ARG A 104 -8.13 21.44 0.83
CA ARG A 104 -7.09 20.51 1.30
C ARG A 104 -5.75 21.21 1.50
N VAL A 105 -5.15 20.93 2.65
CA VAL A 105 -3.87 21.49 3.05
C VAL A 105 -2.79 21.00 2.07
N TYR A 106 -2.02 21.91 1.49
CA TYR A 106 -0.96 21.64 0.50
C TYR A 106 -1.40 20.96 -0.81
N GLY A 107 -2.68 20.66 -1.01
CA GLY A 107 -3.19 19.98 -2.21
C GLY A 107 -2.80 18.49 -2.31
N LEU A 108 -2.34 17.89 -1.21
CA LEU A 108 -1.94 16.48 -1.11
C LEU A 108 -2.85 15.77 -0.09
N LEU A 109 -3.05 14.47 -0.26
CA LEU A 109 -3.96 13.69 0.59
C LEU A 109 -3.31 12.47 1.25
N THR A 110 -2.72 11.57 0.47
CA THR A 110 -2.10 10.33 0.98
C THR A 110 -0.99 9.84 0.07
N HIS A 111 -0.26 8.82 0.51
CA HIS A 111 0.78 8.12 -0.23
C HIS A 111 0.34 6.67 -0.53
N PRO A 112 -0.50 6.45 -1.56
CA PRO A 112 -1.34 5.25 -1.63
C PRO A 112 -0.56 3.96 -1.93
N THR A 113 0.60 4.05 -2.60
CA THR A 113 1.38 2.85 -2.91
C THR A 113 2.04 2.27 -1.66
N ALA A 114 2.54 3.10 -0.75
CA ALA A 114 3.31 2.68 0.41
C ALA A 114 2.58 1.71 1.36
N PRO A 115 1.28 1.88 1.66
CA PRO A 115 0.53 0.88 2.44
C PRO A 115 -0.06 -0.24 1.56
N CYS A 116 -0.54 0.06 0.35
CA CYS A 116 -1.30 -0.90 -0.46
C CYS A 116 -0.41 -1.98 -1.10
N LEU A 117 0.73 -1.59 -1.70
CA LEU A 117 1.62 -2.52 -2.38
C LEU A 117 2.20 -3.59 -1.43
N PRO A 118 2.78 -3.23 -0.26
CA PRO A 118 3.32 -4.22 0.66
C PRO A 118 2.29 -5.21 1.18
N ALA A 119 1.07 -4.73 1.47
CA ALA A 119 -0.01 -5.58 1.96
C ALA A 119 -0.47 -6.58 0.90
N ALA A 120 -0.76 -6.09 -0.32
CA ALA A 120 -1.20 -6.93 -1.43
C ALA A 120 -0.11 -7.95 -1.82
N LEU A 121 1.16 -7.52 -1.88
CA LEU A 121 2.26 -8.38 -2.25
C LEU A 121 2.52 -9.48 -1.21
N ALA A 122 2.57 -9.11 0.07
CA ALA A 122 2.88 -10.07 1.13
C ALA A 122 1.82 -11.18 1.21
N MET A 123 0.54 -10.83 1.06
CA MET A 123 -0.57 -11.79 0.99
C MET A 123 -0.55 -12.58 -0.32
N GLY A 124 -0.25 -11.92 -1.44
CA GLY A 124 -0.11 -12.57 -2.74
C GLY A 124 0.99 -13.63 -2.77
N GLU A 125 2.13 -13.39 -2.13
CA GLU A 125 3.20 -14.38 -1.97
C GLU A 125 2.78 -15.56 -1.08
N ARG A 126 2.04 -15.30 0.00
CA ARG A 126 1.52 -16.35 0.91
C ARG A 126 0.57 -17.28 0.18
N ASP A 127 -0.40 -16.69 -0.52
CA ASP A 127 -1.51 -17.41 -1.12
C ASP A 127 -1.22 -17.84 -2.57
N ARG A 128 -0.06 -17.43 -3.12
CA ARG A 128 0.39 -17.70 -4.49
C ARG A 128 -0.66 -17.28 -5.54
N VAL A 129 -1.19 -16.07 -5.38
CA VAL A 129 -2.24 -15.53 -6.24
C VAL A 129 -1.71 -15.20 -7.64
N SER A 130 -2.62 -15.09 -8.61
CA SER A 130 -2.24 -14.68 -9.97
C SER A 130 -1.88 -13.20 -10.02
N GLY A 131 -1.15 -12.78 -11.05
CA GLY A 131 -0.87 -11.36 -11.29
C GLY A 131 -2.16 -10.53 -11.46
N ARG A 132 -3.24 -11.13 -11.98
CA ARG A 132 -4.54 -10.45 -12.11
C ARG A 132 -5.18 -10.20 -10.75
N ASP A 133 -5.18 -11.20 -9.87
CA ASP A 133 -5.74 -11.06 -8.53
C ASP A 133 -4.91 -10.07 -7.69
N PHE A 134 -3.58 -10.10 -7.81
CA PHE A 134 -2.70 -9.12 -7.20
C PHE A 134 -2.98 -7.69 -7.69
N MET A 135 -3.10 -7.49 -9.00
CA MET A 135 -3.43 -6.17 -9.57
C MET A 135 -4.80 -5.68 -9.08
N ALA A 136 -5.81 -6.56 -9.04
CA ALA A 136 -7.13 -6.20 -8.53
C ALA A 136 -7.06 -5.77 -7.05
N ALA A 137 -6.40 -6.56 -6.20
CA ALA A 137 -6.26 -6.26 -4.78
C ALA A 137 -5.51 -4.93 -4.54
N TYR A 138 -4.42 -4.70 -5.26
CA TYR A 138 -3.67 -3.45 -5.18
C TYR A 138 -4.54 -2.24 -5.56
N HIS A 139 -5.21 -2.30 -6.71
CA HIS A 139 -6.04 -1.19 -7.20
C HIS A 139 -7.25 -0.92 -6.31
N VAL A 140 -7.92 -1.95 -5.81
CA VAL A 140 -9.03 -1.80 -4.87
C VAL A 140 -8.55 -1.16 -3.56
N GLY A 141 -7.38 -1.55 -3.05
CA GLY A 141 -6.76 -0.91 -1.90
C GLY A 141 -6.52 0.58 -2.12
N VAL A 142 -5.86 0.93 -3.23
CA VAL A 142 -5.57 2.32 -3.62
C VAL A 142 -6.86 3.14 -3.77
N GLU A 143 -7.87 2.61 -4.44
CA GLU A 143 -9.16 3.29 -4.62
C GLU A 143 -9.83 3.57 -3.27
N VAL A 144 -9.93 2.57 -2.40
CA VAL A 144 -10.57 2.71 -1.08
C VAL A 144 -9.82 3.72 -0.21
N GLU A 145 -8.50 3.63 -0.15
CA GLU A 145 -7.67 4.59 0.59
C GLU A 145 -7.87 6.01 0.07
N CYS A 146 -7.79 6.21 -1.25
CA CYS A 146 -7.94 7.53 -1.86
C CYS A 146 -9.34 8.13 -1.63
N LYS A 147 -10.38 7.30 -1.65
CA LYS A 147 -11.76 7.73 -1.35
C LYS A 147 -11.96 8.06 0.12
N ILE A 148 -11.31 7.32 1.04
CA ILE A 148 -11.31 7.67 2.45
C ILE A 148 -10.60 9.03 2.65
N ALA A 149 -9.44 9.23 2.03
CA ALA A 149 -8.69 10.48 2.15
C ALA A 149 -9.48 11.70 1.62
N GLU A 150 -10.21 11.54 0.51
CA GLU A 150 -11.12 12.58 0.00
C GLU A 150 -12.34 12.80 0.92
N ALA A 151 -12.89 11.75 1.53
CA ALA A 151 -14.09 11.84 2.35
C ALA A 151 -13.84 12.38 3.76
N ILE A 152 -12.63 12.23 4.29
CA ILE A 152 -12.26 12.71 5.63
C ILE A 152 -12.34 14.24 5.66
N ASP A 153 -12.83 14.81 6.77
CA ASP A 153 -12.85 16.25 6.99
C ASP A 153 -11.41 16.80 7.00
N PRO A 154 -11.10 17.90 6.27
CA PRO A 154 -9.76 18.51 6.25
C PRO A 154 -9.19 18.81 7.65
N ARG A 155 -10.06 18.98 8.64
CA ARG A 155 -9.67 19.18 10.03
C ARG A 155 -8.86 18.02 10.60
N HIS A 156 -8.95 16.81 10.05
CA HIS A 156 -8.13 15.66 10.44
C HIS A 156 -6.63 15.98 10.31
N TYR A 157 -6.21 16.41 9.12
CA TYR A 157 -4.83 16.79 8.86
C TYR A 157 -4.41 18.05 9.64
N GLN A 158 -5.31 19.04 9.72
CA GLN A 158 -5.05 20.27 10.48
C GLN A 158 -4.86 20.03 11.99
N GLN A 159 -5.37 18.90 12.50
CA GLN A 159 -5.23 18.49 13.89
C GLN A 159 -4.04 17.54 14.12
N GLY A 160 -3.25 17.25 13.09
CA GLY A 160 -1.97 16.54 13.20
C GLY A 160 -2.02 15.04 12.94
N PHE A 161 -2.98 14.58 12.15
CA PHE A 161 -3.09 13.18 11.69
C PHE A 161 -2.73 13.03 10.21
#